data_AF-A0A1V0M598-F1
#
_entry.id   AF-A0A1V0M598-F1
#
_cell.length_a   1.000
_cell.length_b   1.000
_cell.length_c   1.000
_cell.angle_alpha   90.00
_cell.angle_beta   90.00
_cell.angle_gamma   90.00
#
_symmetry.space_group_name_H-M   'P 1'
#
loop_
_entity.id
_entity.type
_entity.pdbx_description
1 polymer ?
#
loop_
_entity_poly.entity_id
_entity_poly.type
_entity_poly.pdbx_seq_one_letter_code
_entity_poly.pdbx_strand_id
1 'polypeptide(L)'
;MELLKGLSIEQIKSNPSKLEERRPFFWHDMSSEFDSINFLRYLFGRRDIQFSNEFIEFVCLWHLDEQNHYRGLRKINSVLYSMPEDMIDREIRSNSPDFSHIEDFMKDEFTILLSIAFDEVTSTRAYKQDVSFFDSFENESLSTWIRYAARDEAAHYGNAMKILRLNHSHRFDEVEAILDKIVEFETSESFDYQRTFIFDHDTDDFSHVLLKDSRDTILEVLRGK
;
A
#
# COMPACT_ATOMS: atom_id res chain seq x y z
N MET A 1 -15.38 5.05 -7.28
CA MET A 1 -15.64 5.22 -8.74
C MET A 1 -16.48 6.44 -9.14
N GLU A 2 -17.56 6.81 -8.45
CA GLU A 2 -18.40 7.95 -8.90
C GLU A 2 -17.62 9.28 -9.02
N LEU A 3 -16.63 9.51 -8.14
CA LEU A 3 -15.78 10.71 -8.15
C LEU A 3 -15.00 10.93 -9.47
N LEU A 4 -14.59 9.84 -10.15
CA LEU A 4 -13.73 9.87 -11.34
C LEU A 4 -14.47 9.48 -12.63
N LYS A 5 -15.78 9.28 -12.57
CA LYS A 5 -16.59 8.73 -13.66
C LYS A 5 -16.55 9.57 -14.96
N GLY A 6 -16.42 10.88 -14.81
CA GLY A 6 -16.34 11.84 -15.92
C GLY A 6 -14.93 12.34 -16.23
N LEU A 7 -13.88 11.77 -15.62
CA LEU A 7 -12.51 12.23 -15.78
C LEU A 7 -12.06 12.07 -17.24
N SER A 8 -11.57 13.16 -17.83
CA SER A 8 -10.97 13.20 -19.17
C SER A 8 -9.71 14.07 -19.20
N ILE A 9 -8.87 13.88 -20.22
CA ILE A 9 -7.57 14.56 -20.31
C ILE A 9 -7.74 16.07 -20.51
N GLU A 10 -8.84 16.51 -21.14
CA GLU A 10 -9.14 17.93 -21.39
C GLU A 10 -9.42 18.70 -20.09
N GLN A 11 -9.74 18.00 -19.00
CA GLN A 11 -10.03 18.57 -17.68
C GLN A 11 -8.79 18.62 -16.79
N ILE A 12 -7.63 18.20 -17.29
CA ILE A 12 -6.40 18.04 -16.52
C ILE A 12 -5.34 19.00 -17.08
N LYS A 13 -4.78 19.82 -16.19
CA LYS A 13 -3.61 20.63 -16.54
C LYS A 13 -2.35 19.85 -16.22
N SER A 14 -1.63 19.41 -17.23
CA SER A 14 -0.42 18.60 -17.01
C SER A 14 0.80 19.13 -17.75
N ASN A 15 1.98 18.90 -17.17
CA ASN A 15 3.25 19.02 -17.86
C ASN A 15 3.66 17.64 -18.40
N PRO A 16 3.72 17.43 -19.74
CA PRO A 16 4.02 16.13 -20.32
C PRO A 16 5.34 15.51 -19.85
N SER A 17 6.40 16.31 -19.64
CA SER A 17 7.70 15.79 -19.16
C SER A 17 7.57 15.19 -17.76
N LYS A 18 6.90 15.93 -16.86
CA LYS A 18 6.68 15.48 -15.48
C LYS A 18 5.76 14.25 -15.41
N LEU A 19 4.76 14.18 -16.28
CA LEU A 19 3.90 13.00 -16.38
C LEU A 19 4.71 11.77 -16.79
N GLU A 20 5.57 11.91 -17.79
CA GLU A 20 6.41 10.81 -18.26
C GLU A 20 7.42 10.37 -17.20
N GLU A 21 8.05 11.31 -16.51
CA GLU A 21 8.94 11.04 -15.36
C GLU A 21 8.20 10.27 -14.25
N ARG A 22 6.92 10.56 -14.03
CA ARG A 22 6.08 9.90 -13.01
C ARG A 22 5.45 8.59 -13.45
N ARG A 23 5.49 8.25 -14.74
CA ARG A 23 4.85 7.05 -15.29
C ARG A 23 5.26 5.75 -14.59
N PRO A 24 6.55 5.44 -14.35
CA PRO A 24 6.93 4.18 -13.70
C PRO A 24 6.45 4.09 -12.25
N PHE A 25 6.54 5.17 -11.48
CA PHE A 25 6.04 5.25 -10.10
C PHE A 25 4.52 5.04 -10.05
N PHE A 26 3.79 5.75 -10.90
CA PHE A 26 2.33 5.61 -10.99
C PHE A 26 1.92 4.19 -11.41
N TRP A 27 2.69 3.55 -12.29
CA TRP A 27 2.45 2.17 -12.68
C TRP A 27 2.65 1.22 -11.50
N HIS A 28 3.74 1.42 -10.76
CA HIS A 28 4.07 0.66 -9.55
C HIS A 28 2.95 0.75 -8.51
N ASP A 29 2.60 1.96 -8.07
CA ASP A 29 1.54 2.19 -7.06
C ASP A 29 0.21 1.56 -7.52
N MET A 30 -0.18 1.77 -8.78
CA MET A 30 -1.40 1.16 -9.32
C MET A 30 -1.33 -0.37 -9.30
N SER A 31 -0.17 -0.95 -9.60
CA SER A 31 -0.02 -2.40 -9.65
C SER A 31 0.02 -3.02 -8.27
N SER A 32 0.63 -2.37 -7.27
CA SER A 32 0.64 -2.87 -5.90
C SER A 32 -0.77 -2.86 -5.30
N GLU A 33 -1.55 -1.80 -5.50
CA GLU A 33 -2.96 -1.76 -5.06
C GLU A 33 -3.79 -2.92 -5.62
N PHE A 34 -3.54 -3.31 -6.87
CA PHE A 34 -4.18 -4.49 -7.47
C PHE A 34 -3.78 -5.77 -6.72
N ASP A 35 -2.52 -5.89 -6.34
CA ASP A 35 -1.94 -7.08 -5.72
C ASP A 35 -2.53 -7.39 -4.33
N SER A 36 -3.31 -6.49 -3.73
CA SER A 36 -4.09 -6.79 -2.52
C SER A 36 -4.96 -8.06 -2.66
N ILE A 37 -5.41 -8.40 -3.88
CA ILE A 37 -6.09 -9.68 -4.13
C ILE A 37 -5.16 -10.90 -3.98
N ASN A 38 -3.90 -10.76 -4.37
CA ASN A 38 -2.89 -11.81 -4.23
C ASN A 38 -2.60 -12.04 -2.75
N PHE A 39 -2.46 -10.96 -1.97
CA PHE A 39 -2.27 -11.05 -0.53
C PHE A 39 -3.46 -11.70 0.18
N LEU A 40 -4.69 -11.28 -0.14
CA LEU A 40 -5.88 -11.86 0.44
C LEU A 40 -5.98 -13.37 0.16
N ARG A 41 -5.68 -13.78 -1.08
CA ARG A 41 -5.64 -15.21 -1.47
C ARG A 41 -4.55 -15.97 -0.74
N TYR A 42 -3.37 -15.36 -0.58
CA TYR A 42 -2.28 -15.95 0.19
C TYR A 42 -2.73 -16.21 1.63
N LEU A 43 -3.26 -15.19 2.33
CA LEU A 43 -3.75 -15.30 3.70
C LEU A 43 -4.81 -16.40 3.85
N PHE A 44 -5.88 -16.39 3.05
CA PHE A 44 -6.92 -17.42 3.14
C PHE A 44 -6.50 -18.80 2.61
N GLY A 45 -5.38 -18.88 1.90
CA GLY A 45 -4.73 -20.13 1.52
C GLY A 45 -3.99 -20.79 2.67
N ARG A 46 -3.55 -20.03 3.69
CA ARG A 46 -2.82 -20.54 4.85
C ARG A 46 -3.74 -21.36 5.75
N ARG A 47 -3.36 -22.62 5.98
CA ARG A 47 -4.07 -23.57 6.87
C ARG A 47 -3.38 -23.75 8.21
N ASP A 48 -2.15 -23.27 8.31
CA ASP A 48 -1.26 -23.36 9.45
C ASP A 48 -1.40 -22.17 10.41
N ILE A 49 -2.02 -21.06 9.98
CA ILE A 49 -2.31 -19.90 10.82
C ILE A 49 -3.80 -19.88 11.16
N GLN A 50 -4.10 -19.65 12.44
CA GLN A 50 -5.45 -19.34 12.88
C GLN A 50 -5.58 -17.83 13.07
N PHE A 51 -6.32 -17.20 12.17
CA PHE A 51 -6.66 -15.77 12.27
C PHE A 51 -7.86 -15.55 13.20
N SER A 52 -7.81 -14.46 13.95
CA SER A 52 -8.90 -13.91 14.74
C SER A 52 -10.01 -13.36 13.82
N ASN A 53 -11.21 -13.24 14.37
CA ASN A 53 -12.33 -12.68 13.62
C ASN A 53 -12.09 -11.21 13.28
N GLU A 54 -11.48 -10.46 14.20
CA GLU A 54 -11.11 -9.06 14.03
C GLU A 54 -10.11 -8.89 12.88
N PHE A 55 -9.11 -9.76 12.78
CA PHE A 55 -8.17 -9.78 11.66
C PHE A 55 -8.88 -10.07 10.34
N ILE A 56 -9.71 -11.13 10.30
CA ILE A 56 -10.43 -11.53 9.09
C ILE A 56 -11.33 -10.39 8.59
N GLU A 57 -12.09 -9.76 9.49
CA GLU A 57 -12.95 -8.63 9.15
C GLU A 57 -12.13 -7.45 8.62
N PHE A 58 -11.04 -7.11 9.30
CA PHE A 58 -10.12 -6.05 8.88
C PHE A 58 -9.56 -6.29 7.48
N VAL A 59 -8.92 -7.44 7.21
CA VAL A 59 -8.28 -7.67 5.91
C VAL A 59 -9.27 -7.76 4.76
N CYS A 60 -10.50 -8.21 5.02
CA CYS A 60 -11.56 -8.20 4.02
C CYS A 60 -11.97 -6.77 3.65
N LEU A 61 -12.17 -5.89 4.64
CA LEU A 61 -12.56 -4.51 4.40
C LEU A 61 -11.42 -3.70 3.79
N TRP A 62 -10.21 -3.85 4.34
CA TRP A 62 -8.99 -3.28 3.80
C TRP A 62 -8.84 -3.62 2.33
N HIS A 63 -8.87 -4.90 1.94
CA HIS A 63 -8.83 -5.31 0.54
C HIS A 63 -9.87 -4.64 -0.37
N LEU A 64 -11.08 -4.36 0.13
CA LEU A 64 -12.10 -3.68 -0.68
C LEU A 64 -11.73 -2.23 -0.97
N ASP A 65 -11.07 -1.56 -0.02
CA ASP A 65 -10.56 -0.21 -0.20
C ASP A 65 -9.41 -0.21 -1.22
N GLU A 66 -8.48 -1.16 -1.14
CA GLU A 66 -7.33 -1.23 -2.07
C GLU A 66 -7.76 -1.57 -3.49
N GLN A 67 -8.75 -2.43 -3.65
CA GLN A 67 -9.35 -2.66 -4.96
C GLN A 67 -10.09 -1.42 -5.48
N ASN A 68 -10.59 -0.54 -4.60
CA ASN A 68 -11.15 0.75 -5.00
C ASN A 68 -10.05 1.77 -5.33
N HIS A 69 -8.90 1.74 -4.65
CA HIS A 69 -7.73 2.55 -4.95
C HIS A 69 -7.15 2.18 -6.31
N TYR A 70 -6.91 0.88 -6.54
CA TYR A 70 -6.53 0.33 -7.84
C TYR A 70 -7.45 0.82 -8.95
N ARG A 71 -8.78 0.72 -8.77
CA ARG A 71 -9.74 1.18 -9.79
C ARG A 71 -9.64 2.69 -10.03
N GLY A 72 -9.34 3.47 -9.00
CA GLY A 72 -9.07 4.90 -9.10
C GLY A 72 -7.81 5.18 -9.91
N LEU A 73 -6.68 4.60 -9.49
CA LEU A 73 -5.39 4.74 -10.17
C LEU A 73 -5.46 4.22 -11.60
N ARG A 74 -6.11 3.09 -11.87
CA ARG A 74 -6.33 2.56 -13.22
C ARG A 74 -7.06 3.54 -14.11
N LYS A 75 -8.12 4.19 -13.59
CA LYS A 75 -8.85 5.20 -14.34
C LYS A 75 -7.97 6.42 -14.63
N ILE A 76 -7.20 6.86 -13.63
CA ILE A 76 -6.29 8.01 -13.74
C ILE A 76 -5.17 7.70 -14.75
N ASN A 77 -4.50 6.55 -14.62
CA ASN A 77 -3.47 6.07 -15.54
C ASN A 77 -3.99 6.05 -16.98
N SER A 78 -5.19 5.50 -17.17
CA SER A 78 -5.82 5.41 -18.48
C SER A 78 -6.00 6.78 -19.14
N VAL A 79 -6.41 7.78 -18.35
CA VAL A 79 -6.58 9.16 -18.83
C VAL A 79 -5.24 9.85 -19.06
N LEU A 80 -4.32 9.80 -18.09
CA LEU A 80 -3.04 10.51 -18.15
C LEU A 80 -2.11 9.97 -19.24
N TYR A 81 -2.09 8.65 -19.43
CA TYR A 81 -1.14 7.96 -20.31
C TYR A 81 -1.77 7.39 -21.57
N SER A 82 -3.06 7.64 -21.78
CA SER A 82 -3.82 7.15 -22.94
C SER A 82 -3.76 5.62 -23.11
N MET A 83 -3.69 4.89 -21.99
CA MET A 83 -3.66 3.43 -21.97
C MET A 83 -5.05 2.88 -21.63
N PRO A 84 -5.76 2.21 -22.55
CA PRO A 84 -7.01 1.53 -22.25
C PRO A 84 -6.96 0.64 -21.01
N GLU A 85 -7.98 0.74 -20.15
CA GLU A 85 -8.07 -0.03 -18.89
C GLU A 85 -7.96 -1.55 -19.10
N ASP A 86 -8.45 -2.07 -20.23
CA ASP A 86 -8.35 -3.50 -20.57
C ASP A 86 -6.92 -3.94 -20.92
N MET A 87 -6.06 -3.02 -21.38
CA MET A 87 -4.64 -3.29 -21.56
C MET A 87 -3.92 -3.27 -20.21
N ILE A 88 -4.24 -2.31 -19.34
CA ILE A 88 -3.70 -2.26 -17.97
C ILE A 88 -4.03 -3.57 -17.23
N ASP A 89 -5.30 -3.98 -17.27
CA ASP A 89 -5.77 -5.22 -16.63
C ASP A 89 -5.02 -6.46 -17.16
N ARG A 90 -4.71 -6.50 -18.46
CA ARG A 90 -3.98 -7.63 -19.06
C ARG A 90 -2.53 -7.69 -18.63
N GLU A 91 -1.86 -6.54 -18.57
CA GLU A 91 -0.45 -6.45 -18.22
C GLU A 91 -0.22 -6.75 -16.75
N ILE A 92 -1.03 -6.20 -15.85
CA ILE A 92 -0.91 -6.49 -14.42
C ILE A 92 -1.16 -7.98 -14.13
N ARG A 93 -2.12 -8.61 -14.83
CA ARG A 93 -2.45 -10.03 -14.65
C ARG A 93 -1.45 -11.00 -15.30
N SER A 94 -0.46 -10.54 -16.06
CA SER A 94 0.45 -11.45 -16.77
C SER A 94 1.50 -12.08 -15.86
N ASN A 95 1.65 -11.59 -14.63
CA ASN A 95 2.64 -12.07 -13.67
C ASN A 95 1.98 -12.74 -12.47
N SER A 96 2.69 -13.64 -11.81
CA SER A 96 2.26 -14.30 -10.58
C SER A 96 3.00 -13.74 -9.38
N PRO A 97 2.37 -13.68 -8.19
CA PRO A 97 3.04 -13.25 -6.97
C PRO A 97 4.00 -14.33 -6.44
N ASP A 98 5.08 -13.92 -5.77
CA ASP A 98 5.98 -14.82 -5.04
C ASP A 98 6.14 -14.35 -3.58
N PHE A 99 5.63 -15.16 -2.65
CA PHE A 99 5.65 -14.88 -1.22
C PHE A 99 6.88 -15.47 -0.50
N SER A 100 7.71 -16.26 -1.18
CA SER A 100 8.80 -17.01 -0.56
C SER A 100 9.81 -16.12 0.16
N HIS A 101 10.05 -14.91 -0.37
CA HIS A 101 10.99 -13.95 0.20
C HIS A 101 10.49 -13.24 1.46
N ILE A 102 9.17 -13.28 1.72
CA ILE A 102 8.56 -12.59 2.86
C ILE A 102 8.01 -13.54 3.93
N GLU A 103 8.23 -14.85 3.77
CA GLU A 103 7.73 -15.88 4.70
C GLU A 103 8.13 -15.60 6.15
N ASP A 104 9.30 -15.00 6.37
CA ASP A 104 9.80 -14.67 7.69
C ASP A 104 8.93 -13.66 8.45
N PHE A 105 8.19 -12.83 7.71
CA PHE A 105 7.23 -11.84 8.22
C PHE A 105 5.80 -12.38 8.26
N MET A 106 5.53 -13.50 7.58
CA MET A 106 4.21 -14.10 7.42
C MET A 106 4.00 -15.34 8.32
N LYS A 107 4.58 -15.34 9.52
CA LYS A 107 4.58 -16.51 10.42
C LYS A 107 3.27 -16.70 11.16
N ASP A 108 2.72 -15.61 11.66
CA ASP A 108 1.48 -15.61 12.45
C ASP A 108 0.75 -14.27 12.31
N GLU A 109 -0.44 -14.18 12.90
CA GLU A 109 -1.25 -12.95 12.85
C GLU A 109 -0.50 -11.71 13.36
N PHE A 110 0.36 -11.86 14.38
CA PHE A 110 1.08 -10.73 14.96
C PHE A 110 2.13 -10.17 13.99
N THR A 111 2.96 -11.05 13.39
CA THR A 111 3.96 -10.59 12.44
C THR A 111 3.31 -10.01 11.19
N ILE A 112 2.20 -10.60 10.73
CA ILE A 112 1.44 -10.11 9.57
C ILE A 112 0.82 -8.73 9.86
N LEU A 113 0.16 -8.54 11.00
CA LEU A 113 -0.40 -7.23 11.38
C LEU A 113 0.67 -6.16 11.52
N LEU A 114 1.86 -6.52 12.00
CA LEU A 114 2.98 -5.58 12.11
C LEU A 114 3.53 -5.20 10.75
N SER A 115 3.60 -6.15 9.80
CA SER A 115 3.93 -5.87 8.39
C SER A 115 2.91 -4.93 7.75
N ILE A 116 1.61 -5.23 7.90
CA ILE A 116 0.54 -4.35 7.40
C ILE A 116 0.67 -2.96 8.02
N ALA A 117 0.80 -2.85 9.35
CA ALA A 117 0.92 -1.55 10.00
C ALA A 117 2.15 -0.74 9.53
N PHE A 118 3.25 -1.42 9.17
CA PHE A 118 4.43 -0.79 8.60
C PHE A 118 4.19 -0.26 7.19
N ASP A 119 3.57 -1.06 6.32
CA ASP A 119 3.19 -0.63 4.97
C ASP A 119 2.24 0.56 5.03
N GLU A 120 1.12 0.43 5.74
CA GLU A 120 0.07 1.45 5.78
C GLU A 120 0.56 2.80 6.30
N VAL A 121 1.44 2.80 7.31
CA VAL A 121 2.02 4.06 7.80
C VAL A 121 3.00 4.66 6.79
N THR A 122 3.68 3.83 6.00
CA THR A 122 4.58 4.26 4.94
C THR A 122 3.80 4.82 3.75
N SER A 123 2.78 4.09 3.27
CA SER A 123 1.84 4.52 2.23
C SER A 123 1.11 5.82 2.60
N THR A 124 0.64 5.95 3.85
CA THR A 124 0.07 7.22 4.36
C THR A 124 1.02 8.41 4.14
N ARG A 125 2.33 8.22 4.33
CA ARG A 125 3.32 9.28 4.11
C ARG A 125 3.58 9.52 2.63
N ALA A 126 3.65 8.47 1.81
CA ALA A 126 3.85 8.56 0.37
C ALA A 126 2.69 9.33 -0.29
N TYR A 127 1.45 8.88 -0.06
CA TYR A 127 0.25 9.54 -0.55
C TYR A 127 0.15 11.01 -0.12
N LYS A 128 0.59 11.36 1.09
CA LYS A 128 0.64 12.74 1.55
C LYS A 128 1.63 13.61 0.76
N GLN A 129 2.72 13.05 0.26
CA GLN A 129 3.66 13.75 -0.62
C GLN A 129 3.06 13.96 -2.02
N ASP A 130 2.29 12.98 -2.51
CA ASP A 130 1.64 13.04 -3.83
C ASP A 130 0.48 14.00 -3.93
N VAL A 131 -0.12 14.41 -2.80
CA VAL A 131 -1.15 15.45 -2.77
C VAL A 131 -0.75 16.66 -3.63
N SER A 132 0.51 17.10 -3.55
CA SER A 132 0.99 18.26 -4.32
C SER A 132 1.03 18.01 -5.83
N PHE A 133 1.37 16.79 -6.24
CA PHE A 133 1.35 16.37 -7.64
C PHE A 133 -0.09 16.33 -8.17
N PHE A 134 -1.01 15.74 -7.42
CA PHE A 134 -2.42 15.67 -7.78
C PHE A 134 -3.10 17.05 -7.79
N ASP A 135 -2.78 17.93 -6.84
CA ASP A 135 -3.26 19.31 -6.82
C ASP A 135 -2.78 20.09 -8.05
N SER A 136 -1.60 19.77 -8.59
CA SER A 136 -1.02 20.45 -9.76
C SER A 136 -1.84 20.25 -11.05
N PHE A 137 -2.72 19.24 -11.07
CA PHE A 137 -3.65 19.00 -12.18
C PHE A 137 -4.79 20.01 -12.28
N GLU A 138 -4.97 20.86 -11.25
CA GLU A 138 -6.06 21.85 -11.16
C GLU A 138 -7.45 21.20 -11.35
N ASN A 139 -7.59 19.95 -10.91
CA ASN A 139 -8.81 19.15 -11.02
C ASN A 139 -9.28 18.69 -9.62
N GLU A 140 -10.46 19.16 -9.21
CA GLU A 140 -11.01 18.89 -7.87
C GLU A 140 -11.25 17.41 -7.60
N SER A 141 -11.66 16.64 -8.61
CA SER A 141 -11.89 15.19 -8.46
C SER A 141 -10.59 14.45 -8.15
N LEU A 142 -9.48 14.81 -8.81
CA LEU A 142 -8.16 14.22 -8.56
C LEU A 142 -7.61 14.62 -7.18
N SER A 143 -7.70 15.90 -6.83
CA SER A 143 -7.31 16.40 -5.50
C SER A 143 -8.13 15.79 -4.37
N THR A 144 -9.43 15.56 -4.59
CA THR A 144 -10.29 14.91 -3.61
C THR A 144 -9.97 13.43 -3.49
N TRP A 145 -9.74 12.76 -4.62
CA TRP A 145 -9.46 11.32 -4.65
C TRP A 145 -8.19 10.98 -3.86
N ILE A 146 -7.08 11.70 -4.11
CA ILE A 146 -5.80 11.43 -3.42
C ILE A 146 -5.91 11.62 -1.90
N ARG A 147 -6.74 12.58 -1.46
CA ARG A 147 -6.98 12.84 -0.04
C ARG A 147 -7.89 11.80 0.60
N TYR A 148 -8.73 11.13 -0.17
CA TYR A 148 -9.53 10.00 0.31
C TYR A 148 -8.67 8.75 0.43
N ALA A 149 -7.88 8.43 -0.60
CA ALA A 149 -6.89 7.34 -0.52
C ALA A 149 -5.98 7.49 0.70
N ALA A 150 -5.33 8.65 0.88
CA ALA A 150 -4.48 8.93 2.04
C ALA A 150 -5.19 8.82 3.42
N ARG A 151 -6.53 8.97 3.46
CA ARG A 151 -7.31 8.78 4.70
C ARG A 151 -7.64 7.32 4.95
N ASP A 152 -7.84 6.55 3.88
CA ASP A 152 -8.08 5.12 3.95
C ASP A 152 -6.81 4.44 4.51
N GLU A 153 -5.62 4.72 3.97
CA GLU A 153 -4.32 4.25 4.51
C GLU A 153 -4.17 4.50 6.01
N ALA A 154 -4.48 5.73 6.43
CA ALA A 154 -4.36 6.13 7.83
C ALA A 154 -5.37 5.36 8.73
N ALA A 155 -6.54 5.01 8.17
CA ALA A 155 -7.52 4.19 8.85
C ALA A 155 -7.11 2.72 8.90
N HIS A 156 -6.53 2.18 7.83
CA HIS A 156 -5.99 0.82 7.77
C HIS A 156 -4.85 0.64 8.79
N TYR A 157 -3.89 1.57 8.82
CA TYR A 157 -2.87 1.66 9.87
C TYR A 157 -3.50 1.64 11.27
N GLY A 158 -4.46 2.54 11.51
CA GLY A 158 -5.14 2.64 12.80
C GLY A 158 -5.85 1.34 13.22
N ASN A 159 -6.46 0.63 12.27
CA ASN A 159 -7.13 -0.64 12.50
C ASN A 159 -6.13 -1.75 12.82
N ALA A 160 -5.04 -1.87 12.06
CA ALA A 160 -3.98 -2.84 12.34
C ALA A 160 -3.40 -2.63 13.74
N MET A 161 -3.09 -1.39 14.11
CA MET A 161 -2.60 -1.03 15.45
C MET A 161 -3.61 -1.35 16.56
N LYS A 162 -4.90 -1.15 16.31
CA LYS A 162 -5.95 -1.50 17.27
C LYS A 162 -6.02 -3.00 17.52
N ILE A 163 -5.92 -3.82 16.46
CA ILE A 163 -5.93 -5.29 16.58
C ILE A 163 -4.65 -5.78 17.27
N LEU A 164 -3.49 -5.22 16.93
CA LEU A 164 -2.23 -5.50 17.62
C LEU A 164 -2.35 -5.30 19.14
N ARG A 165 -2.92 -4.18 19.59
CA ARG A 165 -3.14 -3.93 21.02
C ARG A 165 -4.15 -4.88 21.65
N LEU A 166 -5.24 -5.16 20.94
CA LEU A 166 -6.32 -6.01 21.43
C LEU A 166 -5.85 -7.46 21.66
N ASN A 167 -5.15 -8.03 20.69
CA ASN A 167 -4.86 -9.46 20.64
C ASN A 167 -3.40 -9.80 20.98
N HIS A 168 -2.45 -8.87 20.75
CA HIS A 168 -1.01 -9.19 20.73
C HIS A 168 -0.14 -8.28 21.62
N SER A 169 -0.75 -7.52 22.54
CA SER A 169 -0.01 -6.65 23.48
C SER A 169 1.06 -7.38 24.30
N HIS A 170 0.85 -8.66 24.58
CA HIS A 170 1.81 -9.52 25.29
C HIS A 170 3.12 -9.78 24.52
N ARG A 171 3.20 -9.43 23.23
CA ARG A 171 4.36 -9.61 22.36
C ARG A 171 5.06 -8.30 21.98
N PHE A 172 4.67 -7.17 22.58
CA PHE A 172 5.22 -5.86 22.17
C PHE A 172 6.72 -5.71 22.39
N ASP A 173 7.33 -6.52 23.26
CA ASP A 173 8.78 -6.58 23.42
C ASP A 173 9.50 -7.10 22.15
N GLU A 174 8.80 -7.77 21.22
CA GLU A 174 9.36 -8.27 19.95
C GLU A 174 9.31 -7.24 18.81
N VAL A 175 8.48 -6.19 18.94
CA VAL A 175 8.13 -5.28 17.82
C VAL A 175 9.36 -4.63 17.21
N GLU A 176 10.25 -4.10 18.05
CA GLU A 176 11.44 -3.39 17.57
C GLU A 176 12.31 -4.26 16.68
N ALA A 177 12.59 -5.49 17.13
CA ALA A 177 13.42 -6.42 16.38
C ALA A 177 12.77 -6.87 15.06
N ILE A 178 11.44 -6.93 15.00
CA ILE A 178 10.72 -7.28 13.76
C ILE A 178 10.72 -6.10 12.79
N LEU A 179 10.44 -4.88 13.26
CA LEU A 179 10.48 -3.69 12.41
C LEU A 179 11.89 -3.41 11.88
N ASP A 180 12.93 -3.65 12.69
CA ASP A 180 14.32 -3.57 12.22
C ASP A 180 14.57 -4.52 11.05
N LYS A 181 14.06 -5.75 11.13
CA LYS A 181 14.17 -6.72 10.03
C LYS A 181 13.40 -6.31 8.78
N ILE A 182 12.23 -5.69 8.94
CA ILE A 182 11.45 -5.17 7.80
C ILE A 182 12.26 -4.08 7.08
N VAL A 183 12.77 -3.10 7.84
CA VAL A 183 13.60 -2.03 7.26
C VAL A 183 14.86 -2.62 6.61
N GLU A 184 15.55 -3.56 7.26
CA GLU A 184 16.72 -4.22 6.67
C GLU A 184 16.38 -4.99 5.38
N PHE A 185 15.23 -5.65 5.32
CA PHE A 185 14.76 -6.38 4.15
C PHE A 185 14.50 -5.46 2.96
N GLU A 186 13.67 -4.42 3.15
CA GLU A 186 13.29 -3.48 2.09
C GLU A 186 14.42 -2.56 1.66
N THR A 187 15.44 -2.38 2.50
CA THR A 187 16.62 -1.58 2.17
C THR A 187 17.81 -2.41 1.66
N SER A 188 17.62 -3.72 1.48
CA SER A 188 18.67 -4.59 0.97
C SER A 188 18.93 -4.35 -0.52
N GLU A 189 20.19 -4.47 -0.96
CA GLU A 189 20.56 -4.32 -2.38
C GLU A 189 19.91 -5.37 -3.30
N SER A 190 19.38 -6.44 -2.72
CA SER A 190 18.72 -7.55 -3.41
C SER A 190 17.20 -7.49 -3.35
N PHE A 191 16.64 -6.44 -2.75
CA PHE A 191 15.20 -6.25 -2.69
C PHE A 191 14.64 -6.05 -4.11
N ASP A 192 13.52 -6.72 -4.39
CA ASP A 192 12.78 -6.64 -5.66
C ASP A 192 11.33 -6.99 -5.34
N TYR A 193 10.40 -6.08 -5.58
CA TYR A 193 9.00 -6.28 -5.22
C TYR A 193 8.35 -7.44 -6.02
N GLN A 194 7.84 -8.45 -5.30
CA GLN A 194 7.32 -9.69 -5.90
C GLN A 194 5.78 -9.77 -5.94
N ARG A 195 5.09 -8.62 -6.07
CA ARG A 195 3.62 -8.57 -6.22
C ARG A 195 2.87 -9.14 -5.01
N THR A 196 3.47 -8.98 -3.84
CA THR A 196 2.98 -9.48 -2.56
C THR A 196 1.95 -8.56 -1.91
N PHE A 197 1.68 -7.41 -2.54
CA PHE A 197 0.99 -6.24 -2.00
C PHE A 197 1.75 -5.52 -0.91
N ILE A 198 2.21 -6.29 0.08
CA ILE A 198 3.03 -5.76 1.16
C ILE A 198 4.50 -5.69 0.79
N PHE A 199 5.22 -4.75 1.41
CA PHE A 199 6.62 -4.43 1.11
C PHE A 199 6.80 -4.10 -0.36
N ASP A 200 6.02 -3.14 -0.85
CA ASP A 200 6.09 -2.65 -2.22
C ASP A 200 6.95 -1.39 -2.34
N HIS A 201 7.75 -1.03 -1.33
CA HIS A 201 8.51 0.22 -1.32
C HIS A 201 9.80 0.18 -2.19
N ASP A 202 9.71 -0.35 -3.41
CA ASP A 202 10.80 -0.62 -4.35
C ASP A 202 11.00 0.50 -5.40
N THR A 203 10.66 1.73 -5.03
CA THR A 203 10.81 2.89 -5.92
C THR A 203 11.53 4.04 -5.21
N ASP A 204 12.14 4.94 -5.99
CA ASP A 204 12.89 6.10 -5.47
C ASP A 204 12.05 7.06 -4.59
N ASP A 205 10.71 6.94 -4.60
CA ASP A 205 9.83 7.70 -3.71
C ASP A 205 9.95 7.22 -2.23
N PHE A 206 10.45 6.00 -2.00
CA PHE A 206 10.59 5.40 -0.68
C PHE A 206 12.04 5.46 -0.18
N SER A 207 12.41 6.59 0.43
CA SER A 207 13.74 6.73 1.02
C SER A 207 13.94 5.88 2.28
N HIS A 208 15.18 5.47 2.56
CA HIS A 208 15.55 4.83 3.85
C HIS A 208 15.13 5.65 5.07
N VAL A 209 15.05 6.98 4.94
CA VAL A 209 14.59 7.87 6.02
C VAL A 209 13.09 7.68 6.27
N LEU A 210 12.30 7.59 5.20
CA LEU A 210 10.86 7.35 5.27
C LEU A 210 10.56 6.03 5.99
N LEU A 211 11.25 4.95 5.61
CA LEU A 211 11.08 3.62 6.22
C LEU A 211 11.45 3.62 7.70
N LYS A 212 12.52 4.33 8.10
CA LYS A 212 12.89 4.49 9.50
C LYS A 212 11.88 5.31 10.28
N ASP A 213 11.37 6.40 9.72
CA ASP A 213 10.34 7.22 10.35
C ASP A 213 9.03 6.43 10.55
N SER A 214 8.69 5.55 9.59
CA SER A 214 7.58 4.60 9.68
C SER A 214 7.73 3.63 10.85
N ARG A 215 8.89 2.96 10.94
CA ARG A 215 9.26 2.13 12.09
C ARG A 215 9.11 2.90 13.40
N ASP A 216 9.75 4.07 13.49
CA ASP A 216 9.85 4.82 14.75
C ASP A 216 8.47 5.28 15.23
N THR A 217 7.57 5.62 14.30
CA THR A 217 6.18 5.96 14.64
C THR A 217 5.44 4.80 15.28
N ILE A 218 5.59 3.57 14.77
CA ILE A 218 4.98 2.39 15.38
C ILE A 218 5.53 2.19 16.79
N LEU A 219 6.84 2.30 16.96
CA LEU A 219 7.49 2.15 18.26
C LEU A 219 7.04 3.20 19.27
N GLU A 220 6.96 4.48 18.88
CA GLU A 220 6.46 5.55 19.74
C GLU A 220 5.02 5.29 20.18
N VAL A 221 4.18 4.87 19.23
CA VAL A 221 2.75 4.61 19.45
C VAL A 221 2.52 3.41 20.37
N LEU A 222 3.36 2.36 20.32
CA LEU A 222 3.24 1.18 21.19
C LEU A 222 3.95 1.35 22.54
N ARG A 223 5.08 2.08 22.60
CA ARG A 223 5.80 2.38 23.85
C ARG A 223 5.11 3.47 24.68
N GLY A 224 4.35 4.35 24.03
CA GLY A 224 3.68 5.51 24.62
C GLY A 224 2.44 5.22 25.47
N LYS A 225 2.11 3.93 25.71
CA LYS A 225 0.87 3.35 26.30
C LYS A 225 -0.02 2.67 25.25
#